data_AF-A0A5C5TGH8-F1
#
_entry.id   AF-A0A5C5TGH8-F1
#
_cell.length_a   1.000
_cell.length_b   1.000
_cell.length_c   1.000
_cell.angle_alpha   90.00
_cell.angle_beta   90.00
_cell.angle_gamma   90.00
#
_symmetry.space_group_name_H-M   'P 1'
#
loop_
_entity.id
_entity.type
_entity.pdbx_description
1 polymer ?
#
loop_
_entity_poly.entity_id
_entity_poly.type
_entity_poly.pdbx_seq_one_letter_code
_entity_poly.pdbx_strand_id
1 'polypeptide(L)'
;MKKRISRRDVPVDFLLQDYNELIVEIVTNVENNIHFYRLYSFHQSYFAFSSDHWIVIIGEDGLMETAMKTSSTERYLSEEKGYIYIGTVKEVIS
;
A
#
# COMPACT_ATOMS: atom_id res chain seq x y z
N MET A 1 5.70 1.26 14.88
CA MET A 1 4.56 1.70 15.71
C MET A 1 4.63 3.14 16.21
N LYS A 2 5.64 3.57 16.99
CA LYS A 2 5.70 4.94 17.57
C LYS A 2 5.34 6.08 16.60
N LYS A 3 5.88 6.06 15.37
CA LYS A 3 5.60 7.05 14.30
C LYS A 3 4.13 7.07 13.85
N ARG A 4 3.47 5.91 13.76
CA ARG A 4 2.08 5.77 13.32
C ARG A 4 1.13 6.27 14.41
N ILE A 5 1.41 5.89 15.66
CA ILE A 5 0.68 6.35 16.84
C ILE A 5 0.81 7.87 17.00
N SER A 6 2.02 8.43 16.87
CA SER A 6 2.23 9.88 16.99
C SER A 6 1.48 10.69 15.94
N ARG A 7 1.27 10.10 14.75
CA ARG A 7 0.50 10.70 13.65
C ARG A 7 -1.00 10.47 13.78
N ARG A 8 -1.44 9.69 14.77
CA ARG A 8 -2.82 9.22 14.92
C ARG A 8 -3.30 8.44 13.70
N ASP A 9 -2.37 7.76 13.01
CA ASP A 9 -2.68 6.87 11.90
C ASP A 9 -3.41 5.62 12.41
N VAL A 10 -3.08 5.20 13.63
CA VAL A 10 -3.61 4.01 14.34
C VAL A 10 -3.89 4.36 15.81
N PRO A 11 -4.73 3.57 16.51
CA PRO A 11 -4.94 3.67 17.97
C PRO A 11 -3.66 3.66 18.80
N VAL A 12 -3.72 4.18 20.03
CA VAL A 12 -2.55 4.29 20.92
C VAL A 12 -2.11 2.95 21.51
N ASP A 13 -3.04 2.00 21.60
CA ASP A 13 -2.87 0.63 22.08
C ASP A 13 -2.57 -0.37 20.95
N PHE A 14 -2.52 0.09 19.69
CA PHE A 14 -2.27 -0.76 18.54
C PHE A 14 -0.89 -1.42 18.62
N LEU A 15 -0.89 -2.75 18.66
CA LEU A 15 0.30 -3.57 18.75
C LEU A 15 0.95 -3.72 17.37
N LEU A 16 2.20 -4.22 17.36
CA LEU A 16 2.87 -4.55 16.11
C LEU A 16 2.12 -5.65 15.34
N GLN A 17 1.53 -6.60 16.06
CA GLN A 17 0.73 -7.67 15.46
C GLN A 17 -0.50 -7.11 14.74
N ASP A 18 -1.30 -6.26 15.39
CA ASP A 18 -2.48 -5.63 14.79
C ASP A 18 -2.13 -4.85 13.51
N TYR A 19 -0.97 -4.17 13.53
CA TYR A 19 -0.47 -3.45 12.36
C TYR A 19 -0.09 -4.38 11.20
N ASN A 20 0.50 -5.53 11.49
CA ASN A 20 0.82 -6.53 10.47
C ASN A 20 -0.46 -7.16 9.92
N GLU A 21 -1.45 -7.46 10.78
CA GLU A 21 -2.75 -7.98 10.36
C GLU A 21 -3.48 -6.99 9.43
N LEU A 22 -3.47 -5.70 9.77
CA LEU A 22 -3.99 -4.63 8.89
C LEU A 22 -3.29 -4.61 7.53
N ILE A 23 -1.96 -4.74 7.49
CA ILE A 23 -1.21 -4.78 6.23
C ILE A 23 -1.63 -6.00 5.41
N VAL A 24 -1.70 -7.18 6.03
CA VAL A 24 -2.12 -8.43 5.38
C VAL A 24 -3.53 -8.29 4.82
N GLU A 25 -4.47 -7.74 5.59
CA GLU A 25 -5.83 -7.46 5.13
C GLU A 25 -5.83 -6.56 3.88
N ILE A 26 -5.06 -5.47 3.88
CA ILE A 26 -5.01 -4.54 2.74
C ILE A 26 -4.48 -5.23 1.48
N VAL A 27 -3.43 -6.05 1.58
CA VAL A 27 -2.80 -6.67 0.39
C VAL A 27 -3.51 -7.93 -0.09
N THR A 28 -4.36 -8.54 0.74
CA THR A 28 -5.09 -9.78 0.41
C THR A 28 -6.57 -9.56 0.11
N ASN A 29 -7.15 -8.41 0.48
CA ASN A 29 -8.54 -8.11 0.17
C ASN A 29 -8.74 -7.97 -1.34
N VAL A 30 -9.54 -8.87 -1.89
CA VAL A 30 -9.78 -9.06 -3.32
C VAL A 30 -10.35 -7.82 -4.02
N GLU A 31 -11.03 -6.94 -3.29
CA GLU A 31 -11.65 -5.73 -3.83
C GLU A 31 -10.71 -4.51 -3.79
N ASN A 32 -9.52 -4.63 -3.18
CA ASN A 32 -8.58 -3.50 -3.10
C ASN A 32 -7.86 -3.29 -4.43
N ASN A 33 -7.51 -2.02 -4.69
CA ASN A 33 -6.88 -1.61 -5.94
C ASN A 33 -5.37 -1.82 -5.90
N ILE A 34 -4.81 -2.30 -7.02
CA ILE A 34 -3.36 -2.45 -7.24
C ILE A 34 -2.90 -1.45 -8.32
N HIS A 35 -1.80 -0.78 -8.02
CA HIS A 35 -1.06 0.02 -8.99
C HIS A 35 0.36 -0.54 -9.15
N PHE A 36 0.84 -0.61 -10.38
CA PHE A 36 2.23 -0.89 -10.70
C PHE A 36 3.03 0.42 -10.72
N TYR A 37 4.24 0.39 -10.17
CA TYR A 37 5.13 1.54 -10.14
C TYR A 37 6.56 1.13 -10.49
N ARG A 38 7.12 1.75 -11.53
CA ARG A 38 8.52 1.56 -11.91
C ARG A 38 9.08 2.84 -12.51
N LEU A 39 10.20 3.30 -11.96
CA LEU A 39 11.02 4.35 -12.57
C LEU A 39 12.24 3.73 -13.24
N TYR A 40 12.71 4.34 -14.33
CA TYR A 40 13.88 3.84 -15.09
C TYR A 40 15.14 3.70 -14.21
N SER A 41 15.28 4.55 -13.20
CA SER A 41 16.41 4.54 -12.26
C SER A 41 16.29 3.53 -11.14
N PHE A 42 15.15 2.84 -11.00
CA PHE A 42 14.94 1.86 -9.93
C PHE A 42 15.46 0.49 -10.35
N HIS A 43 16.12 -0.18 -9.41
CA HIS A 43 16.60 -1.55 -9.59
C HIS A 43 15.49 -2.59 -9.59
N GLN A 44 14.28 -2.21 -9.18
CA GLN A 44 13.12 -3.09 -9.10
C GLN A 44 11.81 -2.36 -9.38
N SER A 45 10.77 -3.13 -9.67
CA SER A 45 9.39 -2.68 -9.74
C SER A 45 8.71 -2.74 -8.38
N TYR A 46 7.61 -2.00 -8.23
CA TYR A 46 6.80 -1.97 -7.00
C TYR A 46 5.32 -2.15 -7.31
N PHE A 47 4.61 -2.76 -6.36
CA PHE A 47 3.17 -2.89 -6.34
C PHE A 47 2.60 -2.09 -5.17
N ALA A 48 1.69 -1.17 -5.46
CA ALA A 48 1.00 -0.36 -4.47
C ALA A 48 -0.45 -0.81 -4.33
N PHE A 49 -0.78 -1.35 -3.17
CA PHE A 49 -2.12 -1.76 -2.76
C PHE A 49 -2.79 -0.60 -2.04
N SER A 50 -4.06 -0.33 -2.33
CA SER A 50 -4.81 0.72 -1.68
C SER A 50 -6.21 0.29 -1.26
N SER A 51 -6.60 0.78 -0.08
CA SER A 51 -7.92 0.66 0.54
C SER A 51 -8.27 2.03 1.09
N ASP A 52 -9.42 2.62 0.77
CA ASP A 52 -9.92 3.93 1.24
C ASP A 52 -8.84 5.00 1.56
N HIS A 53 -8.22 4.91 2.74
CA HIS A 53 -7.23 5.84 3.28
C HIS A 53 -5.82 5.27 3.46
N TRP A 54 -5.55 4.04 3.06
CA TRP A 54 -4.27 3.34 3.25
C TRP A 54 -3.61 2.98 1.93
N ILE A 55 -2.28 3.01 1.95
CA ILE A 55 -1.41 2.53 0.87
C ILE A 55 -0.36 1.61 1.47
N VAL A 56 -0.19 0.45 0.86
CA VAL A 56 0.92 -0.48 1.13
C VAL A 56 1.72 -0.66 -0.16
N ILE A 57 3.03 -0.43 -0.12
CA ILE A 57 3.92 -0.58 -1.28
C ILE A 57 4.89 -1.72 -0.99
N ILE A 58 4.95 -2.68 -1.90
CA ILE A 58 5.80 -3.87 -1.83
C ILE A 58 6.64 -3.94 -3.10
N GLY A 59 7.94 -4.21 -2.96
CA GLY A 59 8.84 -4.48 -4.08
C GLY A 59 8.51 -5.80 -4.76
N GLU A 60 8.97 -5.98 -5.99
CA GLU A 60 8.83 -7.27 -6.71
C GLU A 60 9.60 -8.42 -6.01
N ASP A 61 10.52 -8.09 -5.12
CA ASP A 61 11.22 -9.03 -4.22
C ASP A 61 10.37 -9.48 -3.02
N GLY A 62 9.16 -8.94 -2.86
CA GLY A 62 8.24 -9.23 -1.76
C GLY A 62 8.54 -8.46 -0.47
N LEU A 63 9.54 -7.56 -0.46
CA LEU A 63 9.84 -6.73 0.70
C LEU A 63 8.90 -5.52 0.73
N MET A 64 8.25 -5.29 1.87
CA MET A 64 7.42 -4.11 2.08
C MET A 64 8.29 -2.87 2.29
N GLU A 65 8.15 -1.88 1.41
CA GLU A 65 8.83 -0.59 1.52
C GLU A 65 8.10 0.35 2.50
N THR A 66 6.78 0.42 2.38
CA THR A 66 5.98 1.30 3.22
C THR A 66 4.55 0.83 3.35
N ALA A 67 3.94 1.14 4.50
CA ALA A 67 2.51 1.12 4.74
C ALA A 67 2.13 2.41 5.45
N MET A 68 1.19 3.18 4.91
CA MET A 68 0.85 4.50 5.43
C MET A 68 -0.59 4.90 5.16
N LYS A 69 -1.11 5.76 6.04
CA LYS A 69 -2.38 6.43 5.86
C LYS A 69 -2.21 7.71 5.03
N THR A 70 -3.17 8.01 4.17
CA THR A 70 -3.25 9.21 3.32
C THR A 70 -4.68 9.74 3.33
N SER A 71 -4.85 11.04 3.06
CA SER A 71 -6.17 11.65 2.89
C SER A 71 -6.79 11.35 1.52
N SER A 72 -5.98 10.94 0.54
CA SER A 72 -6.45 10.52 -0.78
C SER A 72 -5.44 9.54 -1.37
N THR A 73 -5.89 8.30 -1.60
CA THR A 73 -5.12 7.25 -2.26
C THR A 73 -4.97 7.55 -3.75
N GLU A 74 -6.05 7.93 -4.42
CA GLU A 74 -6.10 8.33 -5.83
C GLU A 74 -5.07 9.43 -6.17
N ARG A 75 -5.04 10.52 -5.39
CA ARG A 75 -4.07 11.61 -5.62
C ARG A 75 -2.63 11.16 -5.38
N TYR A 76 -2.41 10.19 -4.50
CA TYR A 76 -1.08 9.68 -4.23
C TYR A 76 -0.61 8.75 -5.35
N LEU A 77 -1.48 7.85 -5.81
CA LEU A 77 -1.25 6.81 -6.80
C LEU A 77 -1.64 7.26 -8.22
N SER A 78 -1.47 8.53 -8.54
CA SER A 78 -1.85 9.07 -9.84
C SER A 78 -0.87 8.70 -10.95
N GLU A 79 -1.38 8.61 -12.17
CA GLU A 79 -0.56 8.38 -13.37
C GLU A 79 0.51 9.47 -13.58
N GLU A 80 0.21 10.72 -13.22
CA GLU A 80 1.18 11.83 -13.25
C GLU A 80 2.42 11.57 -12.38
N LYS A 81 2.28 10.74 -11.33
CA LYS A 81 3.37 10.33 -10.44
C LYS A 81 4.02 9.01 -10.87
N GLY A 82 3.58 8.44 -11.99
CA GLY A 82 4.11 7.22 -12.58
C GLY A 82 3.45 5.94 -12.10
N TYR A 83 2.36 6.01 -11.33
CA TYR A 83 1.59 4.84 -10.91
C TYR A 83 0.62 4.44 -12.00
N ILE A 84 0.63 3.17 -12.37
CA ILE A 84 -0.25 2.61 -13.40
C ILE A 84 -1.27 1.73 -12.68
N TYR A 85 -2.56 2.08 -12.73
CA TYR A 85 -3.61 1.20 -12.22
C TYR A 85 -3.65 -0.09 -13.05
N ILE A 86 -3.58 -1.25 -12.40
CA ILE A 86 -3.56 -2.56 -13.08
C ILE A 86 -4.78 -3.44 -12.76
N GLY A 87 -5.70 -2.95 -11.92
CA GLY A 87 -6.89 -3.68 -11.50
C GLY A 87 -7.00 -3.84 -9.99
N THR A 88 -8.04 -4.56 -9.58
CA THR A 88 -8.22 -5.04 -8.21
C THR A 88 -7.32 -6.25 -7.93
N VAL A 89 -7.12 -6.57 -6.66
CA VAL A 89 -6.40 -7.78 -6.23
C VAL A 89 -6.99 -9.01 -6.92
N LYS A 90 -8.31 -9.13 -6.98
CA LYS A 90 -9.01 -10.20 -7.68
C LYS A 90 -8.60 -10.31 -9.15
N GLU A 91 -8.64 -9.19 -9.88
CA GLU A 91 -8.39 -9.17 -11.34
C GLU A 91 -6.94 -9.51 -11.69
N VAL A 92 -5.99 -9.19 -10.81
CA VAL A 92 -4.56 -9.43 -11.06
C VAL A 92 -4.13 -10.85 -10.73
N ILE A 93 -4.74 -11.49 -9.72
CA ILE A 93 -4.35 -12.84 -9.26
C ILE A 93 -5.21 -13.96 -9.84
N SER A 94 -6.29 -13.63 -10.57
CA SER A 94 -7.17 -14.61 -11.24
C SER A 94 -6.61 -15.06 -12.58
#